data_AF-B4QBT4-F1
#
_entry.id   AF-B4QBT4-F1
#
_cell.length_a   1.000
_cell.length_b   1.000
_cell.length_c   1.000
_cell.angle_alpha   90.00
_cell.angle_beta   90.00
_cell.angle_gamma   90.00
#
_symmetry.space_group_name_H-M   'P 1'
#
loop_
_entity.id
_entity.type
_entity.pdbx_description
1 polymer ?
#
loop_
_entity_poly.entity_id
_entity_poly.type
_entity_poly.pdbx_seq_one_letter_code
_entity_poly.pdbx_strand_id
1 'polypeptide(L)' 'MVRAHEVVEDGYEFFAHRQLVTLFSAPNYCGIMNNAGGVMSVSSDLVCSFVIIQPCHKYKMTAKDDDQMPSDEEE' A
#
# COMPACT_ATOMS: atom_id res chain seq x y z
N MET A 1 -4.32 5.42 17.15
CA MET A 1 -4.34 6.41 16.04
C MET A 1 -4.10 5.68 14.73
N VAL A 2 -4.82 6.03 13.67
CA VAL A 2 -4.66 5.43 12.33
C VAL A 2 -4.21 6.55 11.39
N ARG A 3 -3.16 6.31 10.63
CA ARG A 3 -2.66 7.25 9.61
C ARG A 3 -2.33 6.51 8.32
N ALA A 4 -2.13 7.25 7.23
CA ALA A 4 -1.60 6.73 5.97
C ALA A 4 -0.30 7.49 5.62
N HIS A 5 -0.14 7.91 4.37
CA HIS A 5 0.89 8.83 3.87
C HIS A 5 2.29 8.23 3.66
N GLU A 6 2.66 7.18 4.40
CA GLU A 6 3.97 6.53 4.31
C GLU A 6 3.82 5.12 3.73
N VAL A 7 4.59 4.81 2.67
CA VAL A 7 4.64 3.47 2.08
C VAL A 7 5.27 2.51 3.08
N VAL A 8 4.60 1.40 3.35
CA VAL A 8 5.07 0.33 4.25
C VAL A 8 4.99 -1.01 3.53
N GLU A 9 5.95 -1.90 3.79
CA GLU A 9 6.17 -3.13 2.99
C GLU A 9 4.94 -4.04 2.93
N ASP A 10 4.28 -4.28 4.07
CA ASP A 10 3.12 -5.18 4.18
C ASP A 10 1.77 -4.47 4.01
N GLY A 11 1.76 -3.19 3.63
CA GLY A 11 0.54 -2.38 3.53
C GLY A 11 -0.03 -1.92 4.88
N TYR A 12 0.55 -2.36 6.00
CA TYR A 12 0.34 -1.79 7.33
C TYR A 12 1.59 -1.92 8.21
N GLU A 13 1.78 -1.01 9.16
CA GLU A 13 2.84 -1.11 10.16
C GLU A 13 2.42 -0.49 11.50
N PHE A 14 2.76 -1.17 12.60
CA PHE A 14 2.49 -0.68 13.96
C PHE A 14 3.68 0.07 14.54
N PHE A 15 3.40 1.20 15.20
CA PHE A 15 4.37 2.03 15.92
C PHE A 15 3.93 2.26 17.36
N ALA A 16 4.85 2.77 18.18
CA ALA A 16 4.60 3.19 19.55
C ALA A 16 3.84 2.13 20.36
N HIS A 17 4.37 0.91 20.43
CA HIS A 17 3.73 -0.24 21.10
C HIS A 17 2.31 -0.52 20.60
N ARG A 18 2.12 -0.48 19.27
CA ARG A 18 0.84 -0.70 18.57
C ARG A 18 -0.25 0.33 18.86
N GLN A 19 0.10 1.49 19.43
CA GLN A 19 -0.86 2.59 19.65
C GLN A 19 -1.09 3.43 18.39
N LEU A 20 -0.20 3.32 17.40
CA LEU A 20 -0.32 3.94 16.09
C LEU A 20 -0.17 2.88 15.02
N VAL A 21 -1.00 2.95 13.98
CA VAL A 21 -0.87 2.13 12.78
C VAL A 21 -0.81 3.04 11.55
N THR A 22 0.17 2.79 10.68
CA THR A 22 0.22 3.33 9.32
C THR A 22 -0.45 2.31 8.39
N LEU A 23 -1.32 2.76 7.49
CA LEU A 23 -1.95 1.96 6.44
C LEU A 23 -1.52 2.50 5.07
N PHE A 24 -1.24 1.61 4.14
CA PHE A 24 -0.95 1.95 2.76
C PHE A 24 -1.68 1.00 1.82
N SER A 25 -2.58 1.52 0.99
CA SER A 25 -3.54 0.67 0.24
C SER A 25 -3.22 0.53 -1.25
N ALA A 26 -2.18 1.20 -1.77
CA ALA A 26 -1.74 1.05 -3.15
C ALA A 26 -0.61 0.00 -3.26
N PRO A 27 -0.90 -1.25 -3.67
CA PRO A 27 0.13 -2.26 -3.85
C PRO A 27 1.05 -1.90 -5.02
N ASN A 28 2.34 -2.23 -4.89
CA ASN A 28 3.40 -1.83 -5.82
C ASN A 28 3.36 -0.33 -6.15
N TYR A 29 3.43 0.51 -5.11
CA TYR A 29 3.34 1.95 -5.25
C TYR A 29 4.33 2.50 -6.30
N CYS A 30 3.84 3.42 -7.14
CA CYS A 30 4.55 3.96 -8.31
C CYS A 30 5.10 2.89 -9.27
N GLY A 31 4.66 1.63 -9.18
CA GLY A 31 5.17 0.53 -9.99
C GLY A 31 6.53 -0.03 -9.57
N ILE A 32 7.19 0.55 -8.54
CA ILE A 32 8.60 0.28 -8.20
C ILE A 32 8.83 -0.23 -6.78
N MET A 33 7.90 0.01 -5.85
CA MET A 33 8.12 -0.22 -4.43
C MET A 33 7.89 -1.66 -3.99
N ASN A 34 7.19 -2.47 -4.80
CA ASN A 34 6.84 -3.87 -4.51
C ASN A 34 6.16 -4.12 -3.14
N ASN A 35 5.61 -3.07 -2.50
CA ASN A 35 4.86 -3.19 -1.27
C ASN A 35 3.49 -3.85 -1.51
N ALA A 36 2.92 -4.46 -0.48
CA ALA A 36 1.52 -4.83 -0.46
C ALA A 36 0.62 -3.61 -0.15
N GLY A 37 -0.67 -3.74 -0.50
CA GLY A 37 -1.72 -2.85 -0.04
C GLY A 37 -2.37 -3.44 1.23
N GLY A 38 -2.78 -2.59 2.16
CA GLY A 38 -3.48 -2.99 3.38
C GLY A 38 -4.82 -2.26 3.53
N VAL A 39 -5.83 -2.98 4.04
CA VAL A 39 -7.11 -2.43 4.48
C VAL A 39 -7.36 -2.89 5.91
N MET A 40 -7.70 -1.95 6.81
CA MET A 40 -8.09 -2.28 8.18
C MET A 40 -9.61 -2.33 8.31
N SER A 41 -10.13 -3.46 8.81
CA SER A 41 -11.52 -3.61 9.21
C SER A 41 -11.63 -3.52 10.73
N VAL A 42 -12.63 -2.80 11.23
CA VAL A 42 -12.89 -2.63 12.66
C VAL A 42 -14.27 -3.19 12.96
N SER A 43 -14.34 -4.23 13.79
CA SER A 43 -15.61 -4.85 14.20
C SER A 43 -16.34 -4.03 15.27
N SER A 44 -17.59 -4.40 15.56
CA SER A 44 -18.37 -3.85 16.69
C SER A 44 -17.67 -4.02 18.04
N ASP A 45 -16.87 -5.08 18.17
CA ASP A 45 -16.12 -5.40 19.38
C ASP A 45 -14.77 -4.66 19.44
N LEU A 46 -14.56 -3.70 18.54
CA LEU A 46 -13.32 -2.92 18.38
C LEU A 46 -12.10 -3.79 18.03
N VAL A 47 -12.33 -4.97 17.46
CA VAL A 47 -11.25 -5.81 16.94
C VAL A 47 -10.83 -5.27 15.58
N CYS A 48 -9.57 -4.86 15.49
CA CYS A 48 -8.94 -4.46 14.23
C CYS A 48 -8.34 -5.68 13.54
N SER A 49 -8.79 -5.96 12.32
CA SER A 49 -8.24 -6.98 11.43
C SER A 49 -7.73 -6.33 10.13
N PHE A 50 -6.82 -7.01 9.43
CA PHE A 50 -6.17 -6.48 8.24
C PHE A 50 -6.39 -7.43 7.05
N VAL A 51 -6.77 -6.86 5.92
CA VAL A 51 -6.80 -7.53 4.62
C VAL A 51 -5.58 -7.06 3.83
N ILE A 52 -4.79 -8.00 3.34
CA ILE A 52 -3.55 -7.74 2.59
C ILE A 52 -3.78 -8.01 1.11
N ILE A 53 -3.48 -7.02 0.28
CA ILE A 53 -3.61 -7.04 -1.17
C ILE A 53 -2.20 -7.13 -1.75
N GLN A 54 -1.84 -8.30 -2.25
CA GLN A 54 -0.54 -8.50 -2.89
C GLN A 54 -0.49 -7.81 -4.26
N PRO A 55 0.67 -7.28 -4.69
CA PRO A 55 0.81 -6.67 -6.00
C PRO A 55 0.56 -7.70 -7.12
N CYS A 56 -0.39 -7.39 -8.01
CA CYS A 56 -0.91 -8.38 -8.96
C CYS A 56 -0.03 -8.57 -10.22
N HIS A 57 0.86 -7.63 -10.54
CA HIS A 57 1.78 -7.75 -11.69
C HIS A 57 3.10 -7.04 -11.39
N LYS A 58 4.22 -7.73 -11.60
CA LYS A 58 5.50 -7.05 -11.82
C LYS A 58 5.40 -6.38 -13.17
N TYR A 59 5.43 -5.05 -13.23
CA TYR A 59 5.67 -4.38 -14.49
C TYR A 59 7.01 -4.90 -15.01
N LYS A 60 6.99 -5.78 -16.03
CA LYS A 60 8.23 -6.17 -16.70
C LYS A 60 8.65 -4.93 -17.45
N MET A 61 9.65 -4.21 -16.93
CA MET A 61 10.39 -3.24 -17.74
C MET A 61 11.05 -4.03 -18.88
N THR A 62 10.35 -4.18 -20.00
CA THR A 62 10.97 -4.51 -21.27
C THR A 62 11.72 -3.26 -21.71
N ALA A 63 12.97 -3.41 -22.14
CA ALA A 63 13.88 -2.33 -22.48
C ALA A 63 13.48 -1.53 -23.76
N LYS A 64 12.18 -1.30 -23.98
CA LYS A 64 11.60 -0.58 -25.11
C LYS A 64 10.47 0.39 -24.73
N ASP A 65 10.09 0.51 -23.47
CA ASP A 65 8.94 1.32 -23.05
C ASP A 65 9.37 2.57 -22.24
N ASP A 66 10.43 3.26 -22.68
CA ASP A 66 10.87 4.55 -22.10
C ASP A 66 9.94 5.74 -22.45
N ASP A 67 8.84 5.52 -23.19
CA ASP A 67 8.03 6.61 -23.77
C ASP A 67 6.53 6.63 -23.39
N GLN A 68 6.09 5.93 -22.33
CA GLN A 68 4.74 6.23 -21.80
C GLN A 68 4.59 5.88 -20.31
N MET A 69 4.95 6.83 -19.45
CA MET A 69 4.26 7.01 -18.18
C MET A 69 2.91 7.66 -18.52
N PRO A 70 1.73 7.04 -18.28
CA PRO A 70 0.47 7.74 -18.44
C PRO A 70 0.46 8.89 -17.44
N SER A 71 0.31 10.10 -17.97
CA SER A 71 0.30 11.40 -17.29
C SER A 71 -0.90 11.63 -16.37
N ASP A 72 -1.72 10.62 -16.13
CA ASP A 72 -3.04 10.79 -15.56
C ASP A 72 -3.06 10.15 -14.17
N GLU A 73 -2.78 10.97 -13.16
CA GLU A 73 -3.40 10.97 -11.82
C GLU A 73 -2.75 12.07 -10.93
N GLU A 74 -2.54 13.26 -11.50
CA GLU A 74 -2.59 14.52 -10.73
C GLU A 74 -4.04 15.01 -10.73
N GLU A 75 -4.90 14.44 -9.86
CA GLU A 75 -6.06 15.14 -9.30
C GLU A 75 -6.42 14.60 -7.91
#